data_AF-A0A415ZGS3-F1
#
_entry.id   AF-A0A415ZGS3-F1
#
_cell.length_a   1.000
_cell.length_b   1.000
_cell.length_c   1.000
_cell.angle_alpha   90.00
_cell.angle_beta   90.00
_cell.angle_gamma   90.00
#
_symmetry.space_group_name_H-M   'P 1'
#
loop_
_entity.id
_entity.type
_entity.pdbx_description
1 polymer ?
#
loop_
_entity_poly.entity_id
_entity_poly.type
_entity_poly.pdbx_seq_one_letter_code
_entity_poly.pdbx_strand_id
1 'polypeptide(L)'
;MRRRRRKKHTPDRMEQQRRGRKIFRVLGRVLLTGIVLAAAVVAMTVFFKVKTISVEGAKQYGSEELIAGMDVQKGDNLYLWNKNRVLSDLMHSFPYLESAQLRRKLPDGLVLTVTECTAAAAVRNEDNTFTYISAGGKVLENNAADGGLPIVLGVTLNAQMGDFLATGTDAHVDAMLNVLENMDAAGLLEKMSFLNLNDLTDVRIGYDKRFDIRAGALDDLTYRIRFAQTVISDRLSASDIGRLYWDAQNRLHFVPETAEDVARSGTDQAGDNPVTSPAYTNPDGEVGTTDNTNGDDSTDSSSDSSDSSDNSDYSDDSDYSDDSSYDDSYDDGSYDDSYDESYYDDSYYDDSYDGEG
;
A
#
# COMPACT_ATOMS: atom_id res chain seq x y z
N MET A 1 -83.12 61.03 47.49
CA MET A 1 -82.23 60.72 46.33
C MET A 1 -81.46 59.43 46.62
N ARG A 2 -81.57 58.43 45.73
CA ARG A 2 -81.15 57.03 45.94
C ARG A 2 -79.65 56.82 45.72
N ARG A 3 -78.96 56.25 46.71
CA ARG A 3 -77.61 55.67 46.58
C ARG A 3 -77.70 54.36 45.77
N ARG A 4 -76.98 54.26 44.65
CA ARG A 4 -76.74 52.99 43.94
C ARG A 4 -75.27 52.60 44.09
N ARG A 5 -75.02 51.56 44.90
CA ARG A 5 -73.72 50.86 45.01
C ARG A 5 -73.45 50.11 43.70
N ARG A 6 -72.35 50.43 43.01
CA ARG A 6 -71.74 49.59 41.96
C ARG A 6 -71.13 48.35 42.62
N LYS A 7 -71.58 47.15 42.26
CA LYS A 7 -70.88 45.89 42.56
C LYS A 7 -69.69 45.75 41.61
N LYS A 8 -68.51 45.44 42.16
CA LYS A 8 -67.29 45.09 41.43
C LYS A 8 -67.53 43.81 40.61
N HIS A 9 -67.18 43.86 39.32
CA HIS A 9 -66.98 42.67 38.51
C HIS A 9 -65.50 42.29 38.62
N THR A 10 -65.20 41.16 39.25
CA THR A 10 -63.88 40.53 39.22
C THR A 10 -63.97 39.32 38.32
N PRO A 11 -63.29 39.33 37.17
CA PRO A 11 -62.81 38.11 36.56
C PRO A 11 -61.32 38.27 36.28
N ASP A 12 -60.46 37.94 37.25
CA ASP A 12 -59.01 37.92 36.97
C ASP A 12 -58.23 36.95 37.86
N ARG A 13 -58.87 35.82 38.23
CA ARG A 13 -58.20 34.72 38.95
C ARG A 13 -58.17 33.40 38.19
N MET A 14 -58.81 33.32 37.02
CA MET A 14 -58.89 32.07 36.24
C MET A 14 -57.78 31.91 35.20
N GLU A 15 -57.07 32.97 34.81
CA GLU A 15 -55.98 32.87 33.81
C GLU A 15 -54.63 32.45 34.42
N GLN A 16 -54.34 32.81 35.67
CA GLN A 16 -53.08 32.42 36.34
C GLN A 16 -53.03 30.92 36.70
N GLN A 17 -54.17 30.27 36.98
CA GLN A 17 -54.20 28.84 37.30
C GLN A 17 -54.01 27.91 36.08
N ARG A 18 -54.20 28.43 34.85
CA ARG A 18 -54.00 27.64 33.62
C ARG A 18 -52.52 27.57 33.19
N ARG A 19 -51.69 28.54 33.59
CA ARG A 19 -50.25 28.59 33.26
C ARG A 19 -49.43 27.58 34.06
N GLY A 20 -49.71 27.41 35.36
CA GLY A 20 -49.02 26.42 36.22
C GLY A 20 -49.22 24.96 35.78
N ARG A 21 -50.43 24.59 35.33
CA ARG A 21 -50.72 23.23 34.80
C ARG A 21 -50.05 22.92 33.45
N LYS A 22 -49.61 23.93 32.70
CA LYS A 22 -48.83 23.73 31.47
C LYS A 22 -47.35 23.49 31.80
N ILE A 23 -46.79 24.28 32.72
CA ILE A 23 -45.39 24.13 33.19
C ILE A 23 -45.20 22.77 33.89
N PHE A 24 -46.11 22.35 34.78
CA PHE A 24 -46.04 21.02 35.40
C PHE A 24 -46.14 19.86 34.40
N ARG A 25 -46.90 20.02 33.31
CA ARG A 25 -46.96 19.02 32.23
C ARG A 25 -45.68 18.97 31.39
N VAL A 26 -45.06 20.13 31.14
CA VAL A 26 -43.76 20.19 30.44
C VAL A 26 -42.66 19.60 31.32
N LEU A 27 -42.61 19.98 32.60
CA LEU A 27 -41.65 19.43 33.57
C LEU A 27 -41.80 17.92 33.76
N GLY A 28 -43.05 17.43 33.85
CA GLY A 28 -43.32 16.00 33.91
C GLY A 28 -42.90 15.25 32.64
N ARG A 29 -43.03 15.88 31.45
CA ARG A 29 -42.52 15.31 30.19
C ARG A 29 -41.00 15.26 30.15
N VAL A 30 -40.32 16.33 30.57
CA VAL A 30 -38.84 16.38 30.64
C VAL A 30 -38.30 15.34 31.62
N LEU A 31 -38.93 15.21 32.79
CA LEU A 31 -38.56 14.17 33.77
C LEU A 31 -38.77 12.76 33.20
N LEU A 32 -39.92 12.52 32.55
CA LEU A 32 -40.21 11.23 31.93
C LEU A 32 -39.20 10.91 30.82
N THR A 33 -38.88 11.86 29.94
CA THR A 33 -37.86 11.67 28.90
C THR A 33 -36.48 11.40 29.50
N GLY A 34 -36.12 12.08 30.59
CA GLY A 34 -34.87 11.84 31.32
C GLY A 34 -34.79 10.43 31.91
N ILE A 35 -35.87 9.95 32.54
CA ILE A 35 -35.94 8.59 33.07
C ILE A 35 -35.86 7.54 31.96
N VAL A 36 -36.57 7.77 30.85
CA VAL A 36 -36.54 6.86 29.69
C VAL A 36 -35.14 6.81 29.06
N LEU A 37 -34.48 7.95 28.91
CA LEU A 37 -33.09 8.03 28.45
C LEU A 37 -32.14 7.28 29.40
N ALA A 38 -32.25 7.50 30.71
CA ALA A 38 -31.43 6.81 31.70
C ALA A 38 -31.65 5.28 31.66
N ALA A 39 -32.91 4.84 31.59
CA ALA A 39 -33.25 3.43 31.45
C ALA A 39 -32.72 2.82 30.15
N ALA A 40 -32.75 3.56 29.05
CA ALA A 40 -32.19 3.13 27.77
C ALA A 40 -30.66 2.97 27.83
N VAL A 41 -29.94 3.89 28.49
CA VAL A 41 -28.49 3.79 28.70
C VAL A 41 -28.15 2.57 29.57
N VAL A 42 -28.90 2.33 30.65
CA VAL A 42 -28.71 1.13 31.48
C VAL A 42 -29.01 -0.14 30.70
N ALA A 43 -30.07 -0.16 29.88
CA ALA A 43 -30.36 -1.30 29.01
C ALA A 43 -29.22 -1.54 28.01
N MET A 44 -28.72 -0.50 27.34
CA MET A 44 -27.60 -0.64 26.40
C MET A 44 -26.34 -1.20 27.07
N THR A 45 -26.06 -0.79 28.30
CA THR A 45 -24.86 -1.26 29.03
C THR A 45 -24.98 -2.69 29.53
N VAL A 46 -26.20 -3.18 29.81
CA VAL A 46 -26.44 -4.54 30.33
C VAL A 46 -26.64 -5.56 29.21
N PHE A 47 -27.36 -5.21 28.14
CA PHE A 47 -27.70 -6.15 27.06
C PHE A 47 -26.60 -6.34 26.02
N PHE A 48 -25.79 -5.31 25.73
CA PHE A 48 -24.73 -5.38 24.71
C PHE A 48 -23.36 -5.68 25.29
N LYS A 49 -23.26 -6.79 26.02
CA LYS A 49 -21.98 -7.27 26.56
C LYS A 49 -21.42 -8.40 25.72
N VAL A 50 -20.11 -8.41 25.52
CA VAL A 50 -19.41 -9.50 24.82
C VAL A 50 -19.50 -10.77 25.66
N LYS A 51 -20.19 -11.80 25.17
CA LYS A 51 -20.21 -13.15 25.79
C LYS A 51 -19.44 -14.16 24.96
N THR A 52 -19.61 -14.10 23.66
CA THR A 52 -19.00 -15.03 22.71
C THR A 52 -18.09 -14.27 21.76
N ILE A 53 -16.84 -14.69 21.69
CA ILE A 53 -15.88 -14.23 20.68
C ILE A 53 -15.56 -15.45 19.82
N SER A 54 -15.78 -15.36 18.51
CA SER A 54 -15.43 -16.39 17.55
C SER A 54 -14.43 -15.85 16.54
N VAL A 55 -13.46 -16.68 16.16
CA VAL A 55 -12.46 -16.35 15.15
C VAL A 55 -12.72 -17.18 13.90
N GLU A 56 -12.69 -16.55 12.74
CA GLU A 56 -12.86 -17.16 11.43
C GLU A 56 -11.63 -16.86 10.56
N GLY A 57 -11.16 -17.84 9.79
CA GLY A 57 -10.08 -17.64 8.80
C GLY A 57 -8.64 -17.82 9.31
N ALA A 58 -8.45 -18.06 10.61
CA ALA A 58 -7.14 -18.37 11.18
C ALA A 58 -6.63 -19.76 10.72
N LYS A 59 -5.35 -19.86 10.32
CA LYS A 59 -4.71 -21.11 9.87
C LYS A 59 -3.42 -21.38 10.66
N GLN A 60 -2.56 -20.39 10.77
CA GLN A 60 -1.27 -20.39 11.46
C GLN A 60 -1.43 -19.99 12.91
N TYR A 61 -2.19 -18.93 13.19
CA TYR A 61 -2.41 -18.48 14.56
C TYR A 61 -3.55 -19.23 15.24
N GLY A 62 -3.38 -19.51 16.53
CA GLY A 62 -4.45 -20.12 17.32
C GLY A 62 -5.60 -19.12 17.52
N SER A 63 -6.86 -19.59 17.38
CA SER A 63 -8.01 -18.72 17.67
C SER A 63 -7.98 -18.14 19.08
N GLU A 64 -7.51 -18.91 20.06
CA GLU A 64 -7.37 -18.45 21.45
C GLU A 64 -6.26 -17.41 21.61
N GLU A 65 -5.18 -17.54 20.84
CA GLU A 65 -4.06 -16.61 20.82
C GLU A 65 -4.50 -15.25 20.26
N LEU A 66 -5.23 -15.26 19.14
CA LEU A 66 -5.81 -14.06 18.54
C LEU A 66 -6.82 -13.39 19.48
N ILE A 67 -7.63 -14.16 20.20
CA ILE A 67 -8.56 -13.62 21.21
C ILE A 67 -7.80 -13.00 22.38
N ALA A 68 -6.72 -13.63 22.84
CA ALA A 68 -5.90 -13.13 23.94
C ALA A 68 -5.11 -11.87 23.56
N GLY A 69 -4.73 -11.73 22.29
CA GLY A 69 -4.06 -10.54 21.77
C GLY A 69 -4.99 -9.35 21.48
N MET A 70 -6.31 -9.54 21.46
CA MET A 70 -7.26 -8.43 21.38
C MET A 70 -7.43 -7.75 22.74
N ASP A 71 -7.41 -6.42 22.75
CA ASP A 71 -7.79 -5.60 23.92
C ASP A 71 -9.33 -5.52 24.10
N VAL A 72 -10.00 -6.68 24.02
CA VAL A 72 -11.45 -6.84 24.24
C VAL A 72 -11.71 -8.15 24.96
N GLN A 73 -12.31 -8.07 26.15
CA GLN A 73 -12.56 -9.22 27.01
C GLN A 73 -14.05 -9.58 27.08
N LYS A 74 -14.31 -10.82 27.48
CA LYS A 74 -15.69 -11.25 27.82
C LYS A 74 -16.21 -10.41 28.97
N GLY A 75 -17.37 -9.79 28.78
CA GLY A 75 -18.02 -8.90 29.73
C GLY A 75 -17.97 -7.42 29.34
N ASP A 76 -17.05 -7.04 28.44
CA ASP A 76 -16.95 -5.67 27.95
C ASP A 76 -18.18 -5.27 27.15
N ASN A 77 -18.48 -3.97 27.14
CA ASN A 77 -19.57 -3.46 26.31
C ASN A 77 -19.15 -3.44 24.85
N LEU A 78 -19.99 -3.99 23.96
CA LEU A 78 -19.71 -4.08 22.52
C LEU A 78 -19.42 -2.74 21.84
N TYR A 79 -19.85 -1.61 22.40
CA TYR A 79 -19.77 -0.29 21.76
C TYR A 79 -18.81 0.70 22.44
N LEU A 80 -18.29 0.38 23.63
CA LEU A 80 -17.49 1.33 24.41
C LEU A 80 -15.98 1.28 24.13
N TRP A 81 -15.53 0.41 23.21
CA TRP A 81 -14.13 0.30 22.79
C TRP A 81 -13.93 0.78 21.35
N ASN A 82 -12.72 1.24 21.04
CA ASN A 82 -12.35 1.72 19.72
C ASN A 82 -11.96 0.54 18.81
N LYS A 83 -12.80 0.25 17.82
CA LYS A 83 -12.58 -0.84 16.88
C LYS A 83 -11.29 -0.71 16.09
N ASN A 84 -10.95 0.49 15.65
CA ASN A 84 -9.80 0.72 14.79
C ASN A 84 -8.50 0.50 15.58
N ARG A 85 -8.46 0.97 16.84
CA ARG A 85 -7.32 0.72 17.72
C ARG A 85 -7.11 -0.78 17.98
N VAL A 86 -8.16 -1.52 18.32
CA VAL A 86 -8.07 -2.97 18.56
C VAL A 86 -7.55 -3.70 17.32
N LEU A 87 -8.04 -3.33 16.12
CA LEU A 87 -7.57 -3.92 14.87
C LEU A 87 -6.11 -3.55 14.58
N SER A 88 -5.71 -2.29 14.77
CA SER A 88 -4.33 -1.84 14.57
C SER A 88 -3.37 -2.59 15.49
N ASP A 89 -3.66 -2.62 16.79
CA ASP A 89 -2.84 -3.29 17.81
C ASP A 89 -2.70 -4.79 17.48
N LEU A 90 -3.78 -5.42 16.99
CA LEU A 90 -3.77 -6.81 16.53
C LEU A 90 -2.89 -7.00 15.29
N MET A 91 -2.96 -6.11 14.29
CA MET A 91 -2.13 -6.19 13.07
C MET A 91 -0.63 -6.05 13.34
N HIS A 92 -0.24 -5.23 14.32
CA HIS A 92 1.15 -5.10 14.74
C HIS A 92 1.61 -6.29 15.60
N SER A 93 0.75 -6.80 16.48
CA SER A 93 1.10 -7.92 17.37
C SER A 93 1.22 -9.25 16.63
N PHE A 94 0.52 -9.39 15.50
CA PHE A 94 0.53 -10.59 14.65
C PHE A 94 0.91 -10.23 13.20
N PRO A 95 2.22 -10.15 12.90
CA PRO A 95 2.70 -9.68 11.60
C PRO A 95 2.19 -10.49 10.42
N TYR A 96 1.92 -11.80 10.56
CA TYR A 96 1.41 -12.65 9.47
C TYR A 96 -0.10 -12.51 9.22
N LEU A 97 -0.80 -11.60 9.90
CA LEU A 97 -2.19 -11.26 9.56
C LEU A 97 -2.25 -10.23 8.43
N GLU A 98 -2.68 -10.64 7.24
CA GLU A 98 -2.90 -9.72 6.11
C GLU A 98 -4.08 -8.77 6.37
N SER A 99 -5.16 -9.28 6.95
CA SER A 99 -6.28 -8.41 7.34
C SER A 99 -7.03 -8.96 8.54
N ALA A 100 -7.62 -8.06 9.31
CA ALA A 100 -8.55 -8.40 10.37
C ALA A 100 -9.79 -7.52 10.28
N GLN A 101 -10.94 -8.14 10.47
CA GLN A 101 -12.23 -7.48 10.48
C GLN A 101 -13.03 -7.91 11.70
N LEU A 102 -13.55 -6.91 12.41
CA LEU A 102 -14.37 -7.14 13.58
C LEU A 102 -15.83 -6.83 13.30
N ARG A 103 -16.70 -7.84 13.45
CA ARG A 103 -18.15 -7.73 13.24
C ARG A 103 -18.90 -8.07 14.53
N ARG A 104 -19.88 -7.25 14.87
CA ARG A 104 -20.74 -7.45 16.05
C ARG A 104 -21.91 -8.35 15.65
N LYS A 105 -22.12 -9.44 16.38
CA LYS A 105 -23.27 -10.32 16.24
C LYS A 105 -24.21 -10.10 17.42
N LEU A 106 -25.20 -9.23 17.22
CA LEU A 106 -26.10 -8.83 18.30
C LEU A 106 -26.89 -10.02 18.87
N PRO A 107 -27.23 -10.00 20.18
CA PRO A 107 -26.96 -8.90 21.12
C PRO A 107 -25.59 -8.96 21.81
N ASP A 108 -24.88 -10.10 21.83
CA ASP A 108 -23.75 -10.36 22.73
C ASP A 108 -22.55 -11.08 22.09
N GLY A 109 -22.53 -11.21 20.76
CA GLY A 109 -21.47 -11.86 20.00
C GLY A 109 -20.51 -10.90 19.31
N LEU A 110 -19.26 -11.34 19.20
CA LEU A 110 -18.19 -10.69 18.45
C LEU A 110 -17.53 -11.71 17.54
N VAL A 111 -17.42 -11.39 16.25
CA VAL A 111 -16.78 -12.24 15.25
C VAL A 111 -15.56 -11.50 14.71
N LEU A 112 -14.39 -12.10 14.92
CA LEU A 112 -13.14 -11.68 14.31
C LEU A 112 -12.91 -12.54 13.07
N THR A 113 -12.96 -11.93 11.89
CA THR A 113 -12.59 -12.58 10.64
C THR A 113 -11.17 -12.13 10.29
N VAL A 114 -10.24 -13.07 10.14
CA VAL A 114 -8.86 -12.80 9.76
C VAL A 114 -8.50 -13.47 8.45
N THR A 115 -7.59 -12.84 7.72
CA THR A 115 -6.87 -13.46 6.61
C THR A 115 -5.40 -13.41 6.96
N GLU A 116 -4.73 -14.56 6.92
CA GLU A 116 -3.29 -14.67 7.13
C GLU A 116 -2.55 -14.67 5.78
N CYS A 117 -1.33 -14.17 5.78
CA CYS A 117 -0.40 -14.23 4.66
C CYS A 117 0.84 -15.05 5.00
N THR A 118 1.61 -15.36 3.97
CA THR A 118 2.92 -16.02 4.06
C THR A 118 3.99 -15.10 3.51
N ALA A 119 5.23 -15.31 3.93
CA ALA A 119 6.36 -14.62 3.34
C ALA A 119 6.49 -15.00 1.85
N ALA A 120 6.55 -13.99 1.00
CA ALA A 120 6.67 -14.12 -0.45
C ALA A 120 8.10 -13.84 -0.93
N ALA A 121 8.82 -12.97 -0.23
CA ALA A 121 10.18 -12.59 -0.59
C ALA A 121 10.99 -12.15 0.64
N ALA A 122 12.31 -12.23 0.51
CA ALA A 122 13.29 -11.75 1.47
C ALA A 122 14.05 -10.56 0.89
N VAL A 123 13.75 -9.35 1.38
CA VAL A 123 14.46 -8.13 0.96
C VAL A 123 15.78 -8.05 1.70
N ARG A 124 16.88 -7.95 0.94
CA ARG A 124 18.22 -7.86 1.52
C ARG A 124 18.50 -6.43 1.97
N ASN A 125 18.80 -6.27 3.25
CA ASN A 125 19.19 -5.00 3.85
C ASN A 125 20.70 -4.73 3.62
N GLU A 126 21.12 -3.47 3.79
CA GLU A 126 22.53 -3.05 3.63
C GLU A 126 23.49 -3.76 4.59
N ASP A 127 23.01 -4.15 5.78
CA ASP A 127 23.77 -4.89 6.79
C ASP A 127 23.84 -6.41 6.51
N ASN A 128 23.36 -6.84 5.34
CA ASN A 128 23.30 -8.22 4.89
C ASN A 128 22.36 -9.11 5.73
N THR A 129 21.42 -8.52 6.46
CA THR A 129 20.24 -9.20 6.99
C THR A 129 19.10 -9.17 5.99
N PHE A 130 18.01 -9.87 6.30
CA PHE A 130 16.84 -9.98 5.44
C PHE A 130 15.57 -9.56 6.17
N THR A 131 14.72 -8.82 5.48
CA THR A 131 13.38 -8.49 5.91
C THR A 131 12.39 -9.30 5.07
N TYR A 132 11.60 -10.15 5.71
CA TYR A 132 10.59 -10.94 5.03
C TYR A 132 9.32 -10.12 4.82
N ILE A 133 8.77 -10.19 3.61
CA ILE A 133 7.56 -9.46 3.23
C ILE A 133 6.52 -10.39 2.59
N SER A 134 5.25 -10.08 2.78
CA SER A 134 4.15 -10.74 2.05
C SER A 134 4.07 -10.22 0.60
N ALA A 135 3.34 -10.94 -0.25
CA ALA A 135 3.09 -10.50 -1.63
C ALA A 135 2.33 -9.17 -1.69
N GLY A 136 1.47 -8.89 -0.70
CA GLY A 136 0.75 -7.62 -0.54
C GLY A 136 1.56 -6.53 0.15
N GLY A 137 2.86 -6.72 0.35
CA GLY A 137 3.74 -5.68 0.89
C GLY A 137 3.71 -5.53 2.41
N LYS A 138 3.21 -6.52 3.15
CA LYS A 138 3.28 -6.49 4.62
C LYS A 138 4.65 -6.92 5.12
N VAL A 139 5.24 -6.16 6.04
CA VAL A 139 6.52 -6.50 6.69
C VAL A 139 6.29 -7.52 7.81
N LEU A 140 6.91 -8.69 7.72
CA LEU A 140 6.60 -9.84 8.57
C LEU A 140 7.61 -10.05 9.69
N GLU A 141 8.89 -10.18 9.36
CA GLU A 141 9.96 -10.40 10.33
C GLU A 141 11.34 -10.06 9.74
N ASN A 142 12.31 -9.86 10.63
CA ASN A 142 13.72 -9.71 10.24
C ASN A 142 14.49 -10.98 10.59
N ASN A 143 15.37 -11.41 9.69
CA ASN A 143 16.12 -12.65 9.83
C ASN A 143 17.56 -12.47 9.32
N ALA A 144 18.49 -13.28 9.81
CA ALA A 144 19.88 -13.25 9.37
C ALA A 144 20.12 -14.00 8.05
N ALA A 145 19.18 -14.86 7.65
CA ALA A 145 19.20 -15.61 6.40
C ALA A 145 17.95 -15.30 5.57
N ASP A 146 17.95 -15.72 4.30
CA ASP A 146 16.84 -15.57 3.36
C ASP A 146 15.68 -16.55 3.60
N GLY A 147 15.89 -17.58 4.41
CA GLY A 147 14.88 -18.61 4.71
C GLY A 147 14.53 -19.48 3.50
N GLY A 148 15.34 -19.45 2.44
CA GLY A 148 15.01 -20.06 1.15
C GLY A 148 13.92 -19.32 0.35
N LEU A 149 13.55 -18.10 0.76
CA LEU A 149 12.66 -17.23 0.01
C LEU A 149 13.40 -16.58 -1.18
N PRO A 150 12.66 -16.13 -2.21
CA PRO A 150 13.23 -15.33 -3.28
C PRO A 150 13.90 -14.06 -2.72
N ILE A 151 15.14 -13.80 -3.11
CA ILE A 151 15.90 -12.64 -2.62
C ILE A 151 15.54 -11.41 -3.46
N VAL A 152 15.22 -10.29 -2.80
CA VAL A 152 15.05 -8.98 -3.45
C VAL A 152 16.27 -8.10 -3.17
N LEU A 153 16.81 -7.49 -4.22
CA LEU A 153 17.94 -6.55 -4.17
C LEU A 153 17.51 -5.17 -4.67
N GLY A 154 18.20 -4.12 -4.21
CA GLY A 154 17.99 -2.75 -4.68
C GLY A 154 16.80 -2.04 -4.05
N VAL A 155 16.30 -2.52 -2.90
CA VAL A 155 15.16 -1.93 -2.19
C VAL A 155 15.54 -1.64 -0.75
N THR A 156 15.30 -0.41 -0.29
CA THR A 156 15.46 -0.02 1.11
C THR A 156 14.10 0.13 1.75
N LEU A 157 13.80 -0.69 2.76
CA LEU A 157 12.51 -0.66 3.45
C LEU A 157 12.53 0.32 4.63
N ASN A 158 11.63 1.29 4.60
CA ASN A 158 11.43 2.27 5.67
C ASN A 158 10.12 1.99 6.42
N ALA A 159 9.97 0.79 6.98
CA ALA A 159 8.76 0.34 7.66
C ALA A 159 9.08 -0.56 8.86
N GLN A 160 8.17 -0.61 9.84
CA GLN A 160 8.31 -1.49 10.99
C GLN A 160 7.62 -2.84 10.75
N MET A 161 7.96 -3.82 11.59
CA MET A 161 7.29 -5.12 11.58
C MET A 161 5.78 -4.95 11.80
N GLY A 162 4.98 -5.60 10.96
CA GLY A 162 3.52 -5.49 10.97
C GLY A 162 2.96 -4.36 10.10
N ASP A 163 3.80 -3.44 9.61
CA ASP A 163 3.37 -2.37 8.71
C ASP A 163 3.16 -2.88 7.29
N PHE A 164 2.26 -2.23 6.57
CA PHE A 164 2.18 -2.31 5.11
C PHE A 164 3.11 -1.26 4.50
N LEU A 165 3.87 -1.68 3.50
CA LEU A 165 4.68 -0.77 2.69
C LEU A 165 3.75 0.19 1.94
N ALA A 166 4.06 1.49 2.00
CA ALA A 166 3.28 2.50 1.31
C ALA A 166 3.71 2.59 -0.16
N THR A 167 2.74 2.62 -1.07
CA THR A 167 2.99 2.89 -2.48
C THR A 167 3.15 4.38 -2.75
N GLY A 168 3.96 4.77 -3.72
CA GLY A 168 4.18 6.14 -4.16
C GLY A 168 5.22 6.92 -3.35
N THR A 169 5.83 6.30 -2.34
CA THR A 169 6.90 6.93 -1.55
C THR A 169 8.30 6.65 -2.10
N ASP A 170 8.51 5.48 -2.70
CA ASP A 170 9.78 5.05 -3.24
C ASP A 170 9.57 4.17 -4.48
N ALA A 171 10.23 4.53 -5.59
CA ALA A 171 10.05 3.85 -6.87
C ALA A 171 10.51 2.38 -6.86
N HIS A 172 11.48 2.02 -6.03
CA HIS A 172 11.95 0.63 -5.91
C HIS A 172 10.99 -0.21 -5.07
N VAL A 173 10.40 0.36 -4.03
CA VAL A 173 9.32 -0.28 -3.27
C VAL A 173 8.11 -0.51 -4.18
N ASP A 174 7.71 0.51 -4.94
CA ASP A 174 6.59 0.41 -5.90
C ASP A 174 6.84 -0.68 -6.95
N ALA A 175 8.05 -0.71 -7.52
CA ALA A 175 8.47 -1.74 -8.46
C ALA A 175 8.40 -3.14 -7.86
N MET A 176 8.93 -3.31 -6.64
CA MET A 176 8.91 -4.58 -5.93
C MET A 176 7.48 -5.07 -5.70
N LEU A 177 6.62 -4.23 -5.14
CA LEU A 177 5.22 -4.59 -4.88
C LEU A 177 4.50 -4.96 -6.17
N ASN A 178 4.68 -4.18 -7.23
CA ASN A 178 4.09 -4.46 -8.53
C ASN A 178 4.54 -5.83 -9.08
N VAL A 179 5.84 -6.17 -9.01
CA VAL A 179 6.34 -7.49 -9.41
C VAL A 179 5.71 -8.59 -8.55
N LEU A 180 5.74 -8.46 -7.22
CA LEU A 180 5.26 -9.49 -6.30
C LEU A 180 3.78 -9.77 -6.48
N GLU A 181 2.95 -8.73 -6.57
CA GLU A 181 1.51 -8.86 -6.79
C GLU A 181 1.20 -9.52 -8.14
N ASN A 182 1.90 -9.13 -9.22
CA ASN A 182 1.67 -9.72 -10.54
C ASN A 182 2.13 -11.18 -10.59
N MET A 183 3.24 -11.51 -9.93
CA MET A 183 3.73 -12.87 -9.79
C MET A 183 2.76 -13.71 -8.97
N ASP A 184 2.18 -13.18 -7.89
CA ASP A 184 1.19 -13.87 -7.06
C ASP A 184 -0.10 -14.13 -7.83
N ALA A 185 -0.64 -13.08 -8.46
CA ALA A 185 -1.85 -13.15 -9.28
C ALA A 185 -1.70 -14.13 -10.46
N ALA A 186 -0.48 -14.31 -10.97
CA ALA A 186 -0.18 -15.28 -12.01
C ALA A 186 0.14 -16.69 -11.46
N GLY A 187 0.24 -16.88 -10.14
CA GLY A 187 0.62 -18.14 -9.51
C GLY A 187 2.08 -18.53 -9.74
N LEU A 188 2.96 -17.54 -9.91
CA LEU A 188 4.36 -17.70 -10.29
C LEU A 188 5.34 -17.49 -9.14
N LEU A 189 4.90 -16.96 -8.00
CA LEU A 189 5.78 -16.66 -6.86
C LEU A 189 6.57 -17.88 -6.36
N GLU A 190 5.96 -19.07 -6.33
CA GLU A 190 6.60 -20.29 -5.83
C GLU A 190 7.90 -20.65 -6.56
N LYS A 191 7.98 -20.28 -7.84
CA LYS A 191 9.15 -20.53 -8.69
C LYS A 191 10.07 -19.33 -8.81
N MET A 192 9.72 -18.17 -8.25
CA MET A 192 10.62 -17.04 -8.24
C MET A 192 11.88 -17.39 -7.43
N SER A 193 13.06 -16.98 -7.90
CA SER A 193 14.31 -17.22 -7.18
C SER A 193 14.98 -15.93 -6.71
N PHE A 194 14.85 -14.85 -7.47
CA PHE A 194 15.31 -13.53 -7.07
C PHE A 194 14.54 -12.44 -7.82
N LEU A 195 14.60 -11.23 -7.30
CA LEU A 195 14.18 -9.99 -7.94
C LEU A 195 15.30 -8.96 -7.76
N ASN A 196 15.91 -8.54 -8.86
CA ASN A 196 16.96 -7.52 -8.83
C ASN A 196 16.40 -6.19 -9.33
N LEU A 197 16.36 -5.20 -8.43
CA LEU A 197 15.90 -3.84 -8.68
C LEU A 197 17.02 -2.81 -8.53
N ASN A 198 18.30 -3.21 -8.49
CA ASN A 198 19.42 -2.27 -8.42
C ASN A 198 19.40 -1.22 -9.55
N ASP A 199 18.80 -1.56 -10.70
CA ASP A 199 18.52 -0.66 -11.82
C ASP A 199 17.08 -0.85 -12.29
N LEU A 200 16.21 0.15 -12.08
CA LEU A 200 14.81 0.11 -12.49
C LEU A 200 14.60 0.13 -14.01
N THR A 201 15.64 0.41 -14.79
CA THR A 201 15.59 0.31 -16.26
C THR A 201 15.89 -1.11 -16.77
N ASP A 202 16.48 -1.96 -15.91
CA ASP A 202 16.84 -3.35 -16.18
C ASP A 202 16.36 -4.26 -15.03
N VAL A 203 15.05 -4.27 -14.78
CA VAL A 203 14.45 -5.15 -13.75
C VAL A 203 14.65 -6.61 -14.16
N ARG A 204 15.23 -7.40 -13.24
CA ARG A 204 15.54 -8.81 -13.49
C ARG A 204 14.82 -9.74 -12.52
N ILE A 205 14.21 -10.79 -13.06
CA ILE A 205 13.45 -11.76 -12.29
C ILE A 205 14.03 -13.14 -12.55
N GLY A 206 14.51 -13.78 -11.48
CA GLY A 206 14.92 -15.17 -11.53
C GLY A 206 13.71 -16.09 -11.44
N TYR A 207 13.60 -17.04 -12.37
CA TYR A 207 12.50 -18.00 -12.41
C TYR A 207 12.99 -19.45 -12.51
N ASP A 208 12.47 -20.31 -11.65
CA ASP A 208 12.72 -21.75 -11.55
C ASP A 208 14.21 -22.09 -11.37
N LYS A 209 15.03 -21.12 -10.94
CA LYS A 209 16.51 -21.17 -10.92
C LYS A 209 17.14 -21.51 -12.28
N ARG A 210 16.37 -21.37 -13.37
CA ARG A 210 16.78 -21.69 -14.74
C ARG A 210 16.78 -20.49 -15.66
N PHE A 211 15.96 -19.48 -15.34
CA PHE A 211 15.77 -18.35 -16.22
C PHE A 211 16.07 -17.01 -15.55
N ASP A 212 16.86 -16.17 -16.22
CA ASP A 212 17.01 -14.74 -15.94
C ASP A 212 16.07 -13.96 -16.87
N ILE A 213 14.92 -13.51 -16.36
CA ILE A 213 13.95 -12.72 -17.13
C ILE A 213 14.29 -11.25 -16.95
N ARG A 214 14.85 -10.63 -17.99
CA ARG A 214 15.12 -9.19 -18.03
C ARG A 214 13.90 -8.47 -18.54
N ALA A 215 13.03 -8.10 -17.61
CA ALA A 215 11.78 -7.45 -17.90
C ALA A 215 11.97 -5.99 -18.34
N GLY A 216 13.14 -5.38 -18.11
CA GLY A 216 13.41 -3.98 -18.46
C GLY A 216 12.61 -3.02 -17.57
N ALA A 217 12.17 -1.89 -18.12
CA ALA A 217 11.36 -0.90 -17.41
C ALA A 217 9.95 -1.43 -17.00
N LEU A 218 9.34 -0.75 -16.03
CA LEU A 218 8.13 -1.19 -15.32
C LEU A 218 6.83 -1.12 -16.13
N ASP A 219 6.77 -0.32 -17.21
CA ASP A 219 5.52 0.02 -17.91
C ASP A 219 4.76 -1.18 -18.48
N ASP A 220 5.47 -2.22 -18.93
CA ASP A 220 4.90 -3.42 -19.56
C ASP A 220 5.13 -4.71 -18.75
N LEU A 221 5.48 -4.58 -17.47
CA LEU A 221 5.97 -5.68 -16.65
C LEU A 221 4.97 -6.85 -16.57
N THR A 222 3.69 -6.57 -16.34
CA THR A 222 2.62 -7.59 -16.30
C THR A 222 2.55 -8.39 -17.59
N TYR A 223 2.59 -7.71 -18.74
CA TYR A 223 2.56 -8.36 -20.04
C TYR A 223 3.83 -9.21 -20.25
N ARG A 224 5.01 -8.65 -19.94
CA ARG A 224 6.30 -9.31 -20.12
C ARG A 224 6.44 -10.57 -19.28
N ILE A 225 6.03 -10.55 -18.01
CA ILE A 225 6.05 -11.72 -17.13
C ILE A 225 5.17 -12.84 -17.70
N ARG A 226 3.92 -12.55 -18.06
CA ARG A 226 2.99 -13.54 -18.62
C ARG A 226 3.47 -14.09 -19.97
N PHE A 227 4.03 -13.22 -20.81
CA PHE A 227 4.56 -13.62 -22.11
C PHE A 227 5.78 -14.53 -21.96
N ALA A 228 6.73 -14.18 -21.08
CA ALA A 228 7.88 -15.04 -20.76
C ALA A 228 7.44 -16.40 -20.21
N GLN A 229 6.45 -16.43 -19.30
CA GLN A 229 5.91 -17.69 -18.78
C GLN A 229 5.36 -18.58 -19.92
N THR A 230 4.61 -17.99 -20.86
CA THR A 230 4.06 -18.71 -22.00
C THR A 230 5.18 -19.31 -22.86
N VAL A 231 6.22 -18.54 -23.13
CA VAL A 231 7.39 -19.03 -23.89
C VAL A 231 8.14 -20.12 -23.13
N ILE A 232 8.38 -19.95 -21.83
CA ILE A 232 9.04 -20.95 -20.97
C ILE A 232 8.26 -22.26 -20.94
N SER A 233 6.93 -22.19 -20.91
CA SER A 233 6.07 -23.37 -20.78
C SER A 233 5.85 -24.09 -22.12
N ASP A 234 5.65 -23.33 -23.20
CA ASP A 234 5.18 -23.88 -24.48
C ASP A 234 6.30 -24.08 -25.51
N ARG A 235 7.42 -23.35 -25.37
CA ARG A 235 8.49 -23.30 -26.38
C ARG A 235 9.83 -23.80 -25.89
N LEU A 236 10.11 -23.71 -24.59
CA LEU A 236 11.37 -24.14 -24.01
C LEU A 236 11.25 -25.53 -23.38
N SER A 237 12.36 -26.27 -23.43
CA SER A 237 12.47 -27.59 -22.83
C SER A 237 12.69 -27.51 -21.32
N ALA A 238 12.45 -28.62 -20.61
CA ALA A 238 12.74 -28.72 -19.18
C ALA A 238 14.25 -28.62 -18.85
N SER A 239 15.12 -28.85 -19.83
CA SER A 239 16.58 -28.71 -19.68
C SER A 239 17.10 -27.34 -20.10
N ASP A 240 16.26 -26.48 -20.69
CA ASP A 240 16.70 -25.15 -21.10
C ASP A 240 16.94 -24.29 -19.87
N ILE A 241 18.06 -23.59 -19.91
CA ILE A 241 18.55 -22.65 -18.90
C ILE A 241 19.11 -21.47 -19.68
N GLY A 242 18.78 -20.25 -19.26
CA GLY A 242 19.27 -19.07 -19.94
C GLY A 242 18.54 -17.78 -19.61
N ARG A 243 18.83 -16.76 -20.40
CA ARG A 243 18.27 -15.43 -20.23
C ARG A 243 17.17 -15.17 -21.25
N LEU A 244 16.12 -14.52 -20.80
CA LEU A 244 15.08 -13.95 -21.65
C LEU A 244 15.14 -12.42 -21.59
N TYR A 245 15.13 -11.75 -22.74
CA TYR A 245 15.11 -10.29 -22.80
C TYR A 245 14.31 -9.79 -24.00
N TRP A 246 13.84 -8.54 -23.92
CA TRP A 246 13.14 -7.87 -25.03
C TRP A 246 14.07 -6.93 -25.78
N ASP A 247 14.00 -6.96 -27.11
CA ASP A 247 14.67 -5.97 -27.96
C ASP A 247 13.89 -4.65 -28.07
N ALA A 248 14.47 -3.67 -28.77
CA ALA A 248 13.84 -2.37 -29.01
C ALA A 248 12.52 -2.44 -29.81
N GLN A 249 12.22 -3.56 -30.46
CA GLN A 249 10.96 -3.82 -31.15
C GLN A 249 9.98 -4.64 -30.28
N ASN A 250 10.26 -4.76 -28.98
CA ASN A 250 9.47 -5.51 -27.99
C ASN A 250 9.31 -7.00 -28.34
N ARG A 251 10.31 -7.60 -28.99
CA ARG A 251 10.36 -9.04 -29.27
C ARG A 251 11.19 -9.75 -28.22
N LEU A 252 10.68 -10.86 -27.70
CA LEU A 252 11.36 -11.68 -26.72
C LEU A 252 12.39 -12.59 -27.39
N HIS A 253 13.62 -12.58 -26.86
CA HIS A 253 14.71 -13.45 -27.27
C HIS A 253 15.12 -14.36 -26.12
N PHE A 254 15.54 -15.58 -26.45
CA PHE A 254 16.14 -16.52 -25.49
C PHE A 254 17.61 -16.74 -25.84
N VAL A 255 18.48 -16.58 -24.86
CA VAL A 255 19.92 -16.84 -24.96
C VAL A 255 20.27 -17.92 -23.94
N PRO A 256 20.76 -19.09 -24.37
CA PRO A 256 21.23 -20.12 -23.45
C PRO A 256 22.37 -19.60 -22.57
N GLU A 257 22.27 -19.81 -21.26
CA GLU A 257 23.31 -19.45 -20.28
C GLU A 257 23.41 -20.56 -19.22
N THR A 258 24.44 -20.51 -18.37
CA THR A 258 24.57 -21.48 -17.29
C THR A 258 23.69 -21.11 -16.09
N ALA A 259 23.38 -22.08 -15.23
CA ALA A 259 22.65 -21.81 -13.99
C ALA A 259 23.42 -20.86 -13.05
N GLU A 260 24.76 -20.87 -13.13
CA GLU A 260 25.60 -19.93 -12.38
C GLU A 260 25.46 -18.50 -12.89
N ASP A 261 25.31 -18.31 -14.21
CA ASP A 261 25.08 -17.00 -14.81
C ASP A 261 23.71 -16.44 -14.41
N VAL A 262 22.68 -17.29 -14.44
CA VAL A 262 21.34 -16.94 -13.97
C VAL A 262 21.37 -16.54 -12.50
N ALA A 263 22.02 -17.34 -11.64
CA ALA A 263 22.13 -17.03 -10.22
C ALA A 263 22.89 -15.72 -9.95
N ARG A 264 23.93 -15.41 -10.74
CA ARG A 264 24.70 -14.17 -10.63
C ARG A 264 23.86 -12.93 -10.95
N SER A 265 22.87 -13.05 -11.82
CA SER A 265 21.93 -11.95 -12.13
C SER A 265 21.12 -11.52 -10.90
N GLY A 266 20.93 -12.42 -9.92
CA GLY A 266 20.34 -12.14 -8.61
C GLY A 266 21.33 -11.68 -7.55
N THR A 267 22.46 -11.07 -7.93
CA THR A 267 23.48 -10.55 -7.00
C THR A 267 23.87 -9.12 -7.33
N ASP A 268 24.62 -8.45 -6.45
CA ASP A 268 25.14 -7.10 -6.69
C ASP A 268 26.13 -7.04 -7.87
N GLN A 269 26.66 -8.18 -8.31
CA GLN A 269 27.56 -8.30 -9.47
C GLN A 269 26.84 -8.46 -10.81
N ALA A 270 25.51 -8.28 -10.83
CA ALA A 270 24.67 -8.47 -12.01
C ALA A 270 25.08 -7.59 -13.22
N GLY A 271 25.77 -6.46 -13.00
CA GLY A 271 26.23 -5.54 -14.04
C GLY A 271 27.51 -5.95 -14.78
N ASP A 272 28.28 -6.91 -14.28
CA ASP A 272 29.64 -7.18 -14.76
C ASP A 272 29.70 -8.10 -16.01
N ASN A 273 28.56 -8.58 -16.52
CA ASN A 273 28.53 -9.35 -17.75
C ASN A 273 28.44 -8.41 -18.96
N PRO A 274 29.47 -8.33 -19.84
CA PRO A 274 29.33 -7.62 -21.09
C PRO A 274 28.18 -8.27 -21.88
N VAL A 275 27.35 -7.45 -22.52
CA VAL A 275 26.36 -7.87 -23.51
C VAL A 275 27.12 -8.46 -24.70
N THR A 276 27.67 -9.66 -24.54
CA THR A 276 28.10 -10.48 -25.65
C THR A 276 26.84 -11.17 -26.12
N SER A 277 26.20 -10.60 -27.14
CA SER A 277 25.33 -11.40 -27.99
C SER A 277 26.23 -12.49 -28.57
N PRO A 278 26.07 -13.78 -28.23
CA PRO A 278 26.73 -14.80 -29.03
C PRO A 278 26.16 -14.64 -30.43
N ALA A 279 27.04 -14.45 -31.41
CA ALA A 279 26.64 -14.41 -32.81
C ALA A 279 25.85 -15.69 -33.11
N TYR A 280 24.55 -15.54 -33.32
CA TYR A 280 23.67 -16.65 -33.66
C TYR A 280 24.17 -17.20 -35.00
N THR A 281 24.77 -18.40 -34.98
CA THR A 281 25.06 -19.13 -36.20
C THR A 281 23.78 -19.86 -36.57
N ASN A 282 23.06 -19.32 -37.56
CA ASN A 282 21.97 -20.07 -38.18
C ASN A 282 22.52 -21.41 -38.72
N PRO A 283 21.73 -22.50 -38.70
CA PRO A 283 22.13 -23.79 -39.25
C PRO A 283 22.30 -23.77 -40.79
N ASP A 284 21.91 -22.69 -41.45
CA ASP A 284 22.09 -22.47 -42.88
C ASP A 284 23.26 -21.52 -43.09
N GLY A 285 24.43 -22.08 -43.39
CA GLY A 285 25.75 -21.41 -43.37
C GLY A 285 25.97 -20.28 -44.38
N GLU A 286 25.30 -19.15 -44.22
CA GLU A 286 25.71 -17.88 -44.82
C GLU A 286 26.13 -16.87 -43.76
N VAL A 287 27.39 -16.40 -43.89
CA VAL A 287 28.03 -15.41 -43.03
C VAL A 287 27.54 -14.02 -43.42
N GLY A 288 26.66 -13.43 -42.61
CA GLY A 288 26.35 -12.00 -42.69
C GLY A 288 27.45 -11.19 -42.02
N THR A 289 28.27 -10.49 -42.80
CA THR A 289 29.25 -9.53 -42.29
C THR A 289 28.53 -8.27 -41.80
N THR A 290 28.53 -8.02 -40.49
CA THR A 290 28.21 -6.69 -39.95
C THR A 290 29.46 -5.83 -39.99
N ASP A 291 29.41 -4.80 -40.83
CA ASP A 291 30.39 -3.74 -40.96
C ASP A 291 30.41 -2.93 -39.65
N ASN A 292 31.54 -2.94 -38.94
CA ASN A 292 31.77 -2.08 -37.78
C ASN A 292 32.94 -1.15 -38.12
N THR A 293 32.62 -0.01 -38.73
CA THR A 293 33.55 1.10 -38.87
C THR A 293 33.75 1.77 -37.51
N ASN A 294 34.82 1.40 -36.82
CA ASN A 294 35.54 2.33 -35.95
C ASN A 294 37.01 2.26 -36.37
N GLY A 295 37.45 3.32 -37.06
CA GLY A 295 38.84 3.53 -37.43
C GLY A 295 39.67 3.92 -36.22
N ASP A 296 40.80 3.24 -36.11
CA ASP A 296 42.00 3.64 -35.37
C ASP A 296 42.33 5.13 -35.53
N ASP A 297 42.87 5.75 -34.47
CA ASP A 297 44.30 6.07 -34.53
C ASP A 297 44.93 6.28 -33.14
N SER A 298 46.10 5.69 -33.01
CA SER A 298 47.03 5.77 -31.87
C SER A 298 47.94 6.98 -32.02
N THR A 299 48.42 7.58 -30.92
CA THR A 299 49.86 7.89 -30.68
C THR A 299 50.08 8.64 -29.36
N ASP A 300 50.85 7.99 -28.49
CA ASP A 300 52.12 8.44 -27.89
C ASP A 300 52.28 9.77 -27.10
N SER A 301 52.82 9.57 -25.88
CA SER A 301 53.93 10.32 -25.24
C SER A 301 53.74 11.71 -24.60
N SER A 302 53.88 11.68 -23.26
CA SER A 302 54.79 12.48 -22.39
C SER A 302 54.53 13.96 -22.03
N SER A 303 54.59 14.15 -20.70
CA SER A 303 55.27 15.21 -19.92
C SER A 303 54.74 16.64 -19.83
N ASP A 304 54.70 17.06 -18.55
CA ASP A 304 55.04 18.37 -17.99
C ASP A 304 53.98 19.49 -17.87
N SER A 305 53.57 19.66 -16.60
CA SER A 305 53.87 20.82 -15.75
C SER A 305 53.35 22.21 -16.09
N SER A 306 52.91 22.86 -15.00
CA SER A 306 52.66 24.30 -14.78
C SER A 306 51.43 24.89 -15.49
N ASP A 307 50.73 25.90 -15.00
CA ASP A 307 50.57 26.68 -13.76
C ASP A 307 49.72 27.89 -14.24
N SER A 308 49.23 28.71 -13.31
CA SER A 308 48.63 30.04 -13.52
C SER A 308 47.16 30.14 -13.97
N SER A 309 46.33 30.37 -12.95
CA SER A 309 45.66 31.65 -12.65
C SER A 309 45.01 32.49 -13.75
N ASP A 310 43.82 32.97 -13.35
CA ASP A 310 43.37 34.37 -13.47
C ASP A 310 42.72 34.85 -14.78
N ASN A 311 41.39 34.98 -14.70
CA ASN A 311 40.70 36.26 -14.41
C ASN A 311 39.68 36.75 -15.45
N SER A 312 38.65 37.38 -14.86
CA SER A 312 37.75 38.44 -15.33
C SER A 312 36.61 38.12 -16.30
N ASP A 313 35.40 38.13 -15.72
CA ASP A 313 34.34 39.15 -15.92
C ASP A 313 34.42 40.01 -17.19
N TYR A 314 33.34 40.04 -17.97
CA TYR A 314 32.30 41.08 -17.92
C TYR A 314 31.20 40.83 -18.97
N SER A 315 30.01 41.32 -18.61
CA SER A 315 28.74 41.57 -19.33
C SER A 315 28.85 41.82 -20.85
N ASP A 316 27.82 41.69 -21.70
CA ASP A 316 26.46 42.23 -21.56
C ASP A 316 25.55 41.79 -22.74
N ASP A 317 24.24 41.89 -22.48
CA ASP A 317 23.14 42.29 -23.37
C ASP A 317 22.59 41.46 -24.56
N SER A 318 21.30 41.15 -24.39
CA SER A 318 20.15 41.51 -25.25
C SER A 318 19.54 40.49 -26.24
N ASP A 319 18.29 40.15 -25.88
CA ASP A 319 17.05 40.15 -26.66
C ASP A 319 16.88 39.32 -27.95
N TYR A 320 15.90 38.40 -27.92
CA TYR A 320 14.74 38.42 -28.83
C TYR A 320 13.56 37.63 -28.24
N SER A 321 12.40 38.29 -28.20
CA SER A 321 11.07 37.75 -27.87
C SER A 321 10.33 37.25 -29.13
N ASP A 322 9.48 36.24 -28.98
CA ASP A 322 8.05 36.17 -29.40
C ASP A 322 7.59 34.70 -29.36
N ASP A 323 6.63 34.31 -28.52
CA ASP A 323 5.17 34.51 -28.59
C ASP A 323 4.45 33.41 -29.38
N SER A 324 3.59 32.66 -28.68
CA SER A 324 2.27 32.27 -29.19
C SER A 324 1.48 31.53 -28.11
N SER A 325 0.42 32.21 -27.71
CA SER A 325 -0.70 31.76 -26.90
C SER A 325 -1.68 30.92 -27.75
N TYR A 326 -2.22 29.85 -27.16
CA TYR A 326 -3.53 29.33 -27.52
C TYR A 326 -4.28 28.98 -26.24
N ASP A 327 -5.29 29.80 -25.98
CA ASP A 327 -6.39 29.62 -25.05
C ASP A 327 -7.52 28.97 -25.83
N ASP A 328 -8.14 27.91 -25.32
CA ASP A 328 -9.52 27.61 -25.68
C ASP A 328 -10.20 26.81 -24.58
N SER A 329 -11.33 27.36 -24.16
CA SER A 329 -12.17 26.98 -23.05
C SER A 329 -13.46 26.40 -23.60
N TYR A 330 -13.88 25.22 -23.11
CA TYR A 330 -15.30 24.85 -23.09
C TYR A 330 -15.65 24.07 -21.83
N ASP A 331 -16.88 24.33 -21.45
CA ASP A 331 -17.54 24.24 -20.16
C ASP A 331 -18.58 23.11 -20.16
N ASP A 332 -18.82 22.59 -18.96
CA ASP A 332 -20.01 21.91 -18.39
C ASP A 332 -20.72 20.73 -19.11
N GLY A 333 -21.12 19.72 -18.32
CA GLY A 333 -22.15 18.77 -18.73
C GLY A 333 -22.34 17.43 -17.99
N SER A 334 -22.57 17.44 -16.67
CA SER A 334 -23.51 16.56 -15.91
C SER A 334 -23.32 15.01 -15.72
N TYR A 335 -23.25 14.63 -14.43
CA TYR A 335 -23.83 13.49 -13.66
C TYR A 335 -23.67 12.01 -14.11
N ASP A 336 -23.05 11.16 -13.26
CA ASP A 336 -23.77 10.21 -12.36
C ASP A 336 -22.83 9.57 -11.31
N ASP A 337 -23.41 9.28 -10.15
CA ASP A 337 -22.81 8.98 -8.85
C ASP A 337 -22.38 7.51 -8.66
N SER A 338 -21.22 7.29 -8.02
CA SER A 338 -21.02 6.16 -7.11
C SER A 338 -19.96 6.51 -6.07
N TYR A 339 -20.44 6.89 -4.87
CA TYR A 339 -19.65 7.26 -3.71
C TYR A 339 -18.80 6.09 -3.18
N ASP A 340 -17.48 6.27 -3.23
CA ASP A 340 -16.47 5.51 -2.49
C ASP A 340 -15.97 6.44 -1.38
N GLU A 341 -16.34 6.14 -0.12
CA GLU A 341 -16.11 7.02 1.02
C GLU A 341 -14.93 6.50 1.84
N SER A 342 -13.73 6.89 1.42
CA SER A 342 -12.50 6.77 2.20
C SER A 342 -12.24 8.06 2.99
N TYR A 343 -12.23 7.90 4.31
CA TYR A 343 -11.45 8.63 5.32
C TYR A 343 -11.13 10.12 5.07
N TYR A 344 -11.92 11.01 5.70
CA TYR A 344 -11.35 12.21 6.32
C TYR A 344 -11.97 12.49 7.69
N ASP A 345 -11.05 12.87 8.58
CA ASP A 345 -11.13 13.19 9.99
C ASP A 345 -11.77 14.57 10.20
N ASP A 346 -12.79 14.66 11.06
CA ASP A 346 -13.27 15.92 11.60
C ASP A 346 -14.01 15.69 12.94
N SER A 347 -13.32 16.00 14.04
CA SER A 347 -14.02 16.42 15.26
C SER A 347 -13.16 17.37 16.10
N TYR A 348 -13.19 18.65 15.75
CA TYR A 348 -12.99 19.72 16.73
C TYR A 348 -14.35 20.06 17.35
N TYR A 349 -14.51 19.76 18.64
CA TYR A 349 -15.59 20.27 19.47
C TYR A 349 -15.26 21.69 19.94
N ASP A 350 -16.19 22.61 19.71
CA ASP A 350 -16.32 23.94 20.30
C ASP A 350 -17.12 23.86 21.61
N ASP A 351 -16.80 24.71 22.59
CA ASP A 351 -17.77 25.44 23.42
C ASP A 351 -17.09 26.14 24.62
N SER A 352 -16.82 27.43 24.49
CA SER A 352 -16.81 28.36 25.63
C SER A 352 -17.35 29.73 25.21
N TYR A 353 -18.66 29.92 25.39
CA TYR A 353 -19.33 31.22 25.33
C TYR A 353 -19.56 31.74 26.75
N ASP A 354 -18.74 32.70 27.18
CA ASP A 354 -19.09 33.66 28.22
C ASP A 354 -19.71 34.90 27.56
N GLY A 355 -20.90 35.29 28.01
CA GLY A 355 -21.59 36.49 27.58
C GLY A 355 -22.15 37.24 28.77
N GLU A 356 -21.61 38.42 29.05
CA GLU A 356 -22.16 39.39 29.98
C GLU A 356 -23.49 39.98 29.46
N GLY A 357 -24.42 40.21 30.40
CA GLY A 357 -25.69 40.90 30.21
C GLY A 357 -26.41 41.13 31.53
#